data_AF-A0A946BE80-F1
#
_entry.id   AF-A0A946BE80-F1
#
_cell.length_a   1.000
_cell.length_b   1.000
_cell.length_c   1.000
_cell.angle_alpha   90.00
_cell.angle_beta   90.00
_cell.angle_gamma   90.00
#
_symmetry.space_group_name_H-M   'P 1'
#
loop_
_entity.id
_entity.type
_entity.pdbx_description
1 polymer ?
#
loop_
_entity_poly.entity_id
_entity_poly.type
_entity_poly.pdbx_seq_one_letter_code
_entity_poly.pdbx_strand_id
1 'polypeptide(L)'
;MRLFINNCCPNGETIEACFRENSGNRTNAKTDSYALNSWCMRIMAVAQTNTLQRKFDHANFTSDSLKEIAKLSFFDEGPLLAQEFLEKHGIHLIIERHLSKTYLDGAALLLEDSTPVVGLTLRYDRIDNFWFCLLHELAHIVLHLGKENHNLFVDDMDIRISGRGKQNDIEDEADFLAIESLIPNKVWSTADAKSNPTKKNVLALAEYLKIHPACIAGKVRFEQNNFRLLSKLVGSGKIRTFFEV
;
A
#
# COMPACT_ATOMS: atom_id res chain seq x y z
N MET A 1 5.62 -11.45 -26.59
CA MET A 1 4.26 -11.48 -26.00
C MET A 1 3.93 -12.83 -25.38
N ARG A 2 3.94 -13.96 -26.10
CA ARG A 2 3.61 -15.29 -25.53
C ARG A 2 4.52 -15.71 -24.35
N LEU A 3 5.83 -15.48 -24.47
CA LEU A 3 6.79 -15.71 -23.36
C LEU A 3 6.54 -14.78 -22.16
N PHE A 4 6.18 -13.51 -22.41
CA PHE A 4 5.86 -12.58 -21.34
C PHE A 4 4.59 -13.01 -20.59
N ILE A 5 3.53 -13.40 -21.30
CA ILE A 5 2.28 -13.89 -20.72
C ILE A 5 2.53 -15.17 -19.90
N ASN A 6 3.28 -16.13 -20.45
CA ASN A 6 3.63 -17.37 -19.72
C ASN A 6 4.49 -17.08 -18.47
N ASN A 7 5.34 -16.05 -18.51
CA ASN A 7 6.12 -15.59 -17.35
C ASN A 7 5.32 -14.65 -16.41
N CYS A 8 4.05 -14.35 -16.71
CA CYS A 8 3.15 -13.67 -15.77
C CYS A 8 2.23 -14.70 -15.10
N CYS A 9 1.75 -15.67 -15.88
CA CYS A 9 0.83 -16.73 -15.47
C CYS A 9 1.04 -17.95 -16.38
N PRO A 10 1.69 -19.01 -15.88
CA PRO A 10 1.85 -20.25 -16.64
C PRO A 10 0.52 -20.90 -17.05
N ASN A 11 -0.55 -20.74 -16.24
CA ASN A 11 -1.85 -21.39 -16.45
C ASN A 11 -3.00 -20.41 -16.73
N GLY A 12 -2.84 -19.11 -16.42
CA GLY A 12 -3.72 -18.04 -16.88
C GLY A 12 -4.84 -17.61 -15.92
N GLU A 13 -5.00 -18.28 -14.78
CA GLU A 13 -6.09 -17.99 -13.82
C GLU A 13 -5.96 -16.61 -13.15
N THR A 14 -4.74 -16.19 -12.76
CA THR A 14 -4.55 -14.85 -12.18
C THR A 14 -4.68 -13.73 -13.22
N ILE A 15 -4.44 -14.02 -14.50
CA ILE A 15 -4.74 -13.06 -15.59
C ILE A 15 -6.25 -12.83 -15.67
N GLU A 16 -7.08 -13.87 -15.57
CA GLU A 16 -8.54 -13.69 -15.53
C GLU A 16 -8.97 -12.81 -14.35
N ALA A 17 -8.33 -12.92 -13.18
CA ALA A 17 -8.59 -12.04 -12.05
C ALA A 17 -8.28 -10.56 -12.35
N CYS A 18 -7.27 -10.27 -13.19
CA CYS A 18 -7.00 -8.90 -13.67
C CYS A 18 -8.11 -8.38 -14.61
N PHE A 19 -8.85 -9.26 -15.27
CA PHE A 19 -9.93 -8.89 -16.19
C PHE A 19 -11.33 -8.98 -15.57
N ARG A 20 -11.48 -9.49 -14.34
CA ARG A 20 -12.75 -9.55 -13.61
C ARG A 20 -12.94 -8.27 -12.79
N GLU A 21 -14.13 -7.66 -12.86
CA GLU A 21 -14.51 -6.59 -11.95
C GLU A 21 -14.68 -7.16 -10.53
N ASN A 22 -13.75 -6.85 -9.64
CA ASN A 22 -13.86 -7.18 -8.22
C ASN A 22 -14.62 -6.06 -7.50
N SER A 23 -15.59 -6.43 -6.66
CA SER A 23 -16.35 -5.51 -5.81
C SER A 23 -15.48 -4.72 -4.83
N GLY A 24 -14.25 -5.17 -4.58
CA GLY A 24 -13.27 -4.49 -3.74
C GLY A 24 -12.51 -3.35 -4.42
N ASN A 25 -12.46 -3.26 -5.75
CA ASN A 25 -11.54 -2.32 -6.41
C ASN A 25 -11.93 -0.84 -6.21
N ARG A 26 -10.93 0.00 -5.97
CA ARG A 26 -11.05 1.46 -5.92
C ARG A 26 -10.43 2.07 -7.18
N THR A 27 -11.16 2.04 -8.30
CA THR A 27 -10.67 2.49 -9.62
C THR A 27 -11.42 3.71 -10.16
N ASN A 28 -10.71 4.57 -10.90
CA ASN A 28 -11.27 5.76 -11.52
C ASN A 28 -12.10 5.38 -12.76
N ALA A 29 -13.24 6.05 -12.99
CA ALA A 29 -14.05 5.83 -14.21
C ALA A 29 -13.29 6.15 -15.52
N LYS A 30 -12.19 6.91 -15.42
CA LYS A 30 -11.30 7.22 -16.56
C LYS A 30 -10.10 6.26 -16.68
N THR A 31 -10.00 5.25 -15.82
CA THR A 31 -8.90 4.29 -15.84
C THR A 31 -8.92 3.50 -17.15
N ASP A 32 -7.78 3.43 -17.81
CA ASP A 32 -7.58 2.55 -18.96
C ASP A 32 -7.30 1.13 -18.45
N SER A 33 -8.24 0.21 -18.69
CA SER A 33 -8.16 -1.16 -18.20
C SER A 33 -7.00 -1.94 -18.81
N TYR A 34 -6.61 -1.67 -20.06
CA TYR A 34 -5.45 -2.33 -20.65
C TYR A 34 -4.14 -1.85 -20.01
N ALA A 35 -4.04 -0.55 -19.73
CA ALA A 35 -2.88 -0.01 -19.02
C ALA A 35 -2.81 -0.55 -17.59
N LEU A 36 -3.95 -0.63 -16.89
CA LEU A 36 -4.02 -1.19 -15.54
C LEU A 36 -3.57 -2.66 -15.55
N ASN A 37 -4.14 -3.48 -16.42
CA ASN A 37 -3.84 -4.91 -16.48
C ASN A 37 -2.40 -5.16 -16.90
N SER A 38 -1.86 -4.34 -17.81
CA SER A 38 -0.45 -4.41 -18.20
C SER A 38 0.48 -4.13 -17.01
N TRP A 39 0.11 -3.19 -16.14
CA TRP A 39 0.85 -2.90 -14.93
C TRP A 39 0.77 -4.05 -13.92
N CYS A 40 -0.41 -4.64 -13.70
CA CYS A 40 -0.57 -5.82 -12.83
C CYS A 40 0.26 -7.01 -13.35
N MET A 41 0.21 -7.29 -14.65
CA MET A 41 1.02 -8.34 -15.28
C MET A 41 2.52 -8.07 -15.12
N ARG A 42 2.94 -6.80 -15.21
CA ARG A 42 4.33 -6.42 -15.01
C ARG A 42 4.82 -6.75 -13.59
N ILE A 43 4.08 -6.38 -12.55
CA ILE A 43 4.48 -6.70 -11.18
C ILE A 43 4.49 -8.21 -10.93
N MET A 44 3.57 -8.97 -11.53
CA MET A 44 3.56 -10.43 -11.44
C MET A 44 4.79 -11.05 -12.11
N ALA A 45 5.16 -10.58 -13.30
CA ALA A 45 6.36 -11.04 -13.99
C ALA A 45 7.63 -10.74 -13.18
N VAL A 46 7.73 -9.55 -12.57
CA VAL A 46 8.86 -9.19 -11.70
C VAL A 46 8.90 -10.09 -10.47
N ALA A 47 7.76 -10.36 -9.83
CA ALA A 47 7.68 -11.28 -8.69
C ALA A 47 8.24 -12.65 -9.05
N GLN A 48 7.86 -13.20 -10.21
CA GLN A 48 8.32 -14.51 -10.67
C GLN A 48 9.82 -14.60 -10.98
N THR A 49 10.50 -13.47 -11.20
CA THR A 49 11.97 -13.47 -11.39
C THR A 49 12.76 -13.61 -10.09
N ASN A 50 12.12 -13.40 -8.93
CA ASN A 50 12.77 -13.47 -7.62
C ASN A 50 12.11 -14.55 -6.76
N THR A 51 12.87 -15.54 -6.32
CA THR A 51 12.33 -16.60 -5.45
C THR A 51 12.41 -16.19 -3.98
N LEU A 52 11.27 -16.20 -3.29
CA LEU A 52 11.22 -16.01 -1.83
C LEU A 52 11.71 -17.27 -1.11
N GLN A 53 12.44 -17.07 -0.02
CA GLN A 53 12.98 -18.17 0.80
C GLN A 53 11.92 -18.80 1.71
N ARG A 54 10.77 -18.14 1.89
CA ARG A 54 9.68 -18.58 2.77
C ARG A 54 8.37 -18.54 2.01
N LYS A 55 7.51 -19.53 2.27
CA LYS A 55 6.11 -19.50 1.83
C LYS A 55 5.30 -18.60 2.75
N PHE A 56 4.33 -17.89 2.16
CA PHE A 56 3.38 -17.09 2.93
C PHE A 56 2.57 -17.98 3.88
N ASP A 57 2.38 -17.48 5.10
CA ASP A 57 1.56 -18.12 6.12
C ASP A 57 0.55 -17.12 6.65
N HIS A 58 -0.68 -17.22 6.13
CA HIS A 58 -1.77 -16.33 6.48
C HIS A 58 -2.12 -16.36 7.98
N ALA A 59 -1.87 -17.46 8.69
CA ALA A 59 -2.16 -17.54 10.13
C ALA A 59 -1.17 -16.69 10.96
N ASN A 60 0.03 -16.46 10.44
CA ASN A 60 1.11 -15.75 11.12
C ASN A 60 1.32 -14.31 10.63
N PHE A 61 0.59 -13.87 9.61
CA PHE A 61 0.60 -12.48 9.15
C PHE A 61 -0.71 -11.79 9.52
N THR A 62 -0.67 -10.97 10.57
CA THR A 62 -1.88 -10.42 11.22
C THR A 62 -1.81 -8.90 11.34
N SER A 63 -2.82 -8.30 11.98
CA SER A 63 -2.81 -6.86 12.30
C SER A 63 -1.61 -6.43 13.16
N ASP A 64 -1.02 -7.34 13.94
CA ASP A 64 0.20 -7.04 14.69
C ASP A 64 1.43 -6.94 13.77
N SER A 65 1.50 -7.74 12.70
CA SER A 65 2.54 -7.62 11.66
C SER A 65 2.50 -6.25 10.99
N LEU A 66 1.31 -5.68 10.75
CA LEU A 66 1.16 -4.33 10.20
C LEU A 66 1.70 -3.26 11.17
N LYS A 67 1.47 -3.40 12.48
CA LYS A 67 2.03 -2.49 13.50
C LYS A 67 3.56 -2.59 13.57
N GLU A 68 4.12 -3.78 13.39
CA GLU A 68 5.57 -3.97 13.33
C GLU A 68 6.17 -3.30 12.08
N ILE A 69 5.56 -3.51 10.92
CA ILE A 69 5.98 -2.86 9.67
C ILE A 69 5.87 -1.34 9.78
N ALA A 70 4.79 -0.81 10.38
CA ALA A 70 4.62 0.63 10.57
C ALA A 70 5.78 1.26 11.36
N LYS A 71 6.34 0.55 12.35
CA LYS A 71 7.49 1.03 13.14
C LYS A 71 8.79 1.07 12.35
N LEU A 72 8.91 0.32 11.26
CA LEU A 72 10.08 0.39 10.38
C LEU A 72 10.23 1.79 9.76
N SER A 73 9.14 2.56 9.68
CA SER A 73 9.19 3.97 9.26
C SER A 73 10.05 4.87 10.14
N PHE A 74 10.36 4.46 11.37
CA PHE A 74 11.26 5.22 12.25
C PHE A 74 12.71 5.26 11.74
N PHE A 75 13.14 4.25 10.99
CA PHE A 75 14.51 4.14 10.50
C PHE A 75 14.70 4.85 9.16
N ASP A 76 15.90 5.38 8.93
CA ASP A 76 16.24 6.07 7.68
C ASP A 76 16.10 5.13 6.47
N GLU A 77 16.53 3.87 6.59
CA GLU A 77 16.38 2.81 5.58
C GLU A 77 15.04 2.06 5.66
N GLY A 78 14.04 2.61 6.36
CA GLY A 78 12.74 1.99 6.62
C GLY A 78 12.07 1.33 5.40
N PRO A 79 12.03 1.95 4.20
CA PRO A 79 11.46 1.32 3.00
C PRO A 79 12.14 0.00 2.60
N LEU A 80 13.46 -0.09 2.71
CA LEU A 80 14.23 -1.31 2.40
C LEU A 80 14.01 -2.37 3.48
N LEU A 81 13.98 -1.96 4.75
CA LEU A 81 13.68 -2.85 5.87
C LEU A 81 12.27 -3.44 5.74
N ALA A 82 11.30 -2.66 5.26
CA ALA A 82 9.95 -3.15 5.01
C ALA A 82 9.91 -4.20 3.89
N GLN A 83 10.67 -4.00 2.81
CA GLN A 83 10.83 -5.00 1.75
C GLN A 83 11.41 -6.30 2.31
N GLU A 84 12.52 -6.24 3.04
CA GLU A 84 13.16 -7.42 3.65
C GLU A 84 12.22 -8.11 4.66
N PHE A 85 11.48 -7.35 5.47
CA PHE A 85 10.51 -7.89 6.42
C PHE A 85 9.42 -8.69 5.71
N LEU A 86 8.87 -8.15 4.61
CA LEU A 86 7.84 -8.80 3.82
C LEU A 86 8.34 -10.04 3.11
N GLU A 87 9.56 -10.01 2.55
CA GLU A 87 10.20 -11.18 1.94
C GLU A 87 10.36 -12.32 2.94
N LYS A 88 10.74 -12.01 4.20
CA LYS A 88 10.82 -12.98 5.30
C LYS A 88 9.46 -13.54 5.74
N HIS A 89 8.36 -12.92 5.33
CA HIS A 89 7.00 -13.41 5.52
C HIS A 89 6.43 -14.08 4.26
N GLY A 90 7.20 -14.19 3.17
CA GLY A 90 6.73 -14.77 1.92
C GLY A 90 5.84 -13.83 1.11
N ILE A 91 6.01 -12.51 1.25
CA ILE A 91 5.27 -11.48 0.52
C ILE A 91 6.25 -10.70 -0.36
N HIS A 92 5.94 -10.53 -1.64
CA HIS A 92 6.71 -9.63 -2.50
C HIS A 92 6.28 -8.18 -2.28
N LEU A 93 7.25 -7.26 -2.13
CA LEU A 93 7.03 -5.83 -2.30
C LEU A 93 7.75 -5.34 -3.55
N ILE A 94 6.99 -4.89 -4.54
CA ILE A 94 7.48 -4.45 -5.84
C ILE A 94 7.10 -2.99 -6.06
N ILE A 95 8.09 -2.19 -6.44
CA ILE A 95 7.85 -0.82 -6.88
C ILE A 95 7.89 -0.81 -8.41
N GLU A 96 6.84 -0.29 -9.04
CA GLU A 96 6.76 -0.19 -10.50
C GLU A 96 5.97 1.06 -10.88
N ARG A 97 6.54 1.92 -11.75
CA ARG A 97 5.91 3.20 -12.06
C ARG A 97 4.53 3.00 -12.68
N HIS A 98 3.57 3.84 -12.31
CA HIS A 98 2.25 3.80 -12.91
C HIS A 98 2.35 4.04 -14.44
N LEU A 99 1.49 3.38 -15.21
CA LEU A 99 1.30 3.71 -16.61
C LEU A 99 0.37 4.91 -16.76
N SER A 100 0.40 5.56 -17.92
CA SER A 100 -0.51 6.67 -18.20
C SER A 100 -1.96 6.21 -18.07
N LYS A 101 -2.80 7.04 -17.45
CA LYS A 101 -4.24 6.79 -17.26
C LYS A 101 -4.60 5.57 -16.40
N THR A 102 -3.70 5.05 -15.56
CA THR A 102 -4.08 4.05 -14.55
C THR A 102 -4.64 4.69 -13.28
N TYR A 103 -4.11 5.86 -12.90
CA TYR A 103 -4.39 6.55 -11.64
C TYR A 103 -4.10 5.72 -10.38
N LEU A 104 -3.33 4.65 -10.54
CA LEU A 104 -3.04 3.67 -9.51
C LEU A 104 -1.98 4.17 -8.51
N ASP A 105 -2.19 3.93 -7.22
CA ASP A 105 -1.18 4.08 -6.17
C ASP A 105 -0.61 2.73 -5.72
N GLY A 106 -1.45 1.70 -5.60
CA GLY A 106 -1.05 0.38 -5.12
C GLY A 106 -1.99 -0.74 -5.54
N ALA A 107 -1.52 -1.98 -5.39
CA ALA A 107 -2.31 -3.19 -5.60
C ALA A 107 -1.80 -4.33 -4.71
N ALA A 108 -2.72 -5.19 -4.28
CA ALA A 108 -2.46 -6.47 -3.62
C ALA A 108 -3.03 -7.61 -4.46
N LEU A 109 -2.21 -8.62 -4.81
CA LEU A 109 -2.65 -9.76 -5.61
C LEU A 109 -2.01 -11.08 -5.20
N LEU A 110 -2.61 -12.19 -5.61
CA LEU A 110 -2.05 -13.54 -5.45
C LEU A 110 -1.51 -14.07 -6.78
N LEU A 111 -0.28 -14.59 -6.78
CA LEU A 111 0.21 -15.45 -7.85
C LEU A 111 -0.51 -16.79 -7.86
N GLU A 112 -0.35 -17.57 -8.94
CA GLU A 112 -0.98 -18.91 -9.08
C GLU A 112 -0.60 -19.87 -7.95
N ASP A 113 0.59 -19.73 -7.37
CA ASP A 113 1.07 -20.53 -6.24
C ASP A 113 0.59 -20.01 -4.87
N SER A 114 -0.35 -19.06 -4.86
CA SER A 114 -0.87 -18.36 -3.69
C SER A 114 0.15 -17.47 -2.97
N THR A 115 1.26 -17.11 -3.63
CA THR A 115 2.19 -16.11 -3.09
C THR A 115 1.61 -14.70 -3.24
N PRO A 116 1.48 -13.93 -2.16
CA PRO A 116 1.00 -12.55 -2.23
C PRO A 116 2.07 -11.59 -2.75
N VAL A 117 1.61 -10.61 -3.52
CA VAL A 117 2.40 -9.52 -4.10
C VAL A 117 1.72 -8.21 -3.76
N VAL A 118 2.49 -7.29 -3.17
CA VAL A 118 2.15 -5.88 -3.06
C VAL A 118 2.93 -5.12 -4.12
N GLY A 119 2.22 -4.41 -4.99
CA GLY A 119 2.80 -3.48 -5.95
C GLY A 119 2.50 -2.03 -5.54
N LEU A 120 3.48 -1.14 -5.56
CA LEU A 120 3.28 0.30 -5.31
C LEU A 120 3.82 1.13 -6.47
N THR A 121 3.10 2.19 -6.86
CA THR A 121 3.48 3.01 -8.02
C THR A 121 4.34 4.22 -7.69
N LEU A 122 4.31 4.64 -6.43
CA LEU A 122 4.86 5.92 -5.97
C LEU A 122 4.40 7.11 -6.81
N ARG A 123 3.16 7.08 -7.33
CA ARG A 123 2.53 8.20 -8.05
C ARG A 123 2.69 9.51 -7.27
N TYR A 124 2.52 9.43 -5.96
CA TYR A 124 2.95 10.45 -5.01
C TYR A 124 4.19 9.99 -4.25
N ASP A 125 5.38 10.42 -4.69
CA ASP A 125 6.65 10.16 -4.00
C ASP A 125 6.76 11.00 -2.72
N ARG A 126 6.09 10.53 -1.67
CA ARG A 126 6.11 11.10 -0.32
C ARG A 126 6.15 9.96 0.69
N ILE A 127 6.87 10.17 1.79
CA ILE A 127 6.99 9.17 2.87
C ILE A 127 5.62 8.87 3.49
N ASP A 128 4.80 9.89 3.72
CA ASP A 128 3.45 9.72 4.27
C ASP A 128 2.57 8.82 3.38
N ASN A 129 2.64 9.04 2.06
CA ASN A 129 1.86 8.29 1.08
C ASN A 129 2.34 6.85 0.95
N PHE A 130 3.66 6.63 0.90
CA PHE A 130 4.24 5.28 0.81
C PHE A 130 3.79 4.38 1.97
N TRP A 131 3.94 4.85 3.22
CA TRP A 131 3.59 4.04 4.38
C TRP A 131 2.09 3.77 4.47
N PHE A 132 1.26 4.75 4.11
CA PHE A 132 -0.19 4.54 4.06
C PHE A 132 -0.58 3.52 2.98
N CYS A 133 -0.11 3.69 1.75
CA CYS A 133 -0.43 2.75 0.66
C CYS A 133 0.07 1.35 0.97
N LEU A 134 1.31 1.21 1.47
CA LEU A 134 1.85 -0.08 1.86
C LEU A 134 0.95 -0.78 2.90
N LEU A 135 0.60 -0.08 3.98
CA LEU A 135 -0.23 -0.67 5.04
C LEU A 135 -1.66 -0.96 4.57
N HIS A 136 -2.19 -0.19 3.62
CA HIS A 136 -3.48 -0.44 2.97
C HIS A 136 -3.46 -1.75 2.17
N GLU A 137 -2.48 -1.93 1.29
CA GLU A 137 -2.35 -3.18 0.52
C GLU A 137 -2.13 -4.40 1.44
N LEU A 138 -1.35 -4.24 2.51
CA LEU A 138 -1.17 -5.29 3.51
C LEU A 138 -2.45 -5.57 4.31
N ALA A 139 -3.30 -4.57 4.53
CA ALA A 139 -4.60 -4.78 5.16
C ALA A 139 -5.51 -5.64 4.27
N HIS A 140 -5.49 -5.44 2.95
CA HIS A 140 -6.15 -6.37 2.02
C HIS A 140 -5.61 -7.79 2.15
N ILE A 141 -4.30 -7.99 2.26
CA ILE A 141 -3.72 -9.33 2.50
C ILE A 141 -4.28 -9.97 3.77
N VAL A 142 -4.34 -9.23 4.88
CA VAL A 142 -4.79 -9.76 6.17
C VAL A 142 -6.30 -10.04 6.19
N LEU A 143 -7.09 -9.15 5.58
CA LEU A 143 -8.55 -9.16 5.74
C LEU A 143 -9.27 -9.87 4.61
N HIS A 144 -8.81 -9.77 3.37
CA HIS A 144 -9.64 -10.05 2.20
C HIS A 144 -9.00 -10.96 1.16
N LEU A 145 -7.69 -10.87 0.94
CA LEU A 145 -7.01 -11.54 -0.16
C LEU A 145 -7.07 -13.06 0.00
N GLY A 146 -7.47 -13.75 -1.08
CA GLY A 146 -7.69 -15.20 -1.11
C GLY A 146 -9.00 -15.67 -0.47
N LYS A 147 -9.85 -14.75 0.04
CA LYS A 147 -11.19 -15.05 0.55
C LYS A 147 -12.23 -14.72 -0.51
N GLU A 148 -13.30 -15.51 -0.59
CA GLU A 148 -14.43 -15.27 -1.50
C GLU A 148 -14.03 -15.00 -2.97
N ASN A 149 -12.92 -15.60 -3.43
CA ASN A 149 -12.30 -15.39 -4.75
C ASN A 149 -11.70 -13.99 -5.00
N HIS A 150 -11.46 -13.20 -3.96
CA HIS A 150 -10.75 -11.93 -4.05
C HIS A 150 -9.23 -12.15 -4.18
N ASN A 151 -8.75 -12.24 -5.42
CA ASN A 151 -7.33 -12.49 -5.72
C ASN A 151 -6.56 -11.24 -6.17
N LEU A 152 -7.24 -10.09 -6.27
CA LEU A 152 -6.69 -8.82 -6.72
C LEU A 152 -7.47 -7.64 -6.12
N PHE A 153 -6.75 -6.68 -5.56
CA PHE A 153 -7.19 -5.35 -5.18
C PHE A 153 -6.33 -4.30 -5.89
N VAL A 154 -6.96 -3.19 -6.26
CA VAL A 154 -6.37 -2.10 -7.04
C VAL A 154 -6.88 -0.79 -6.48
N ASP A 155 -5.95 0.12 -6.15
CA ASP A 155 -6.27 1.32 -5.38
C ASP A 155 -5.82 2.64 -6.02
N ASP A 156 -6.79 3.53 -6.27
CA ASP A 156 -6.60 4.97 -6.49
C ASP A 156 -6.94 5.75 -5.22
N MET A 157 -5.91 6.21 -4.49
CA MET A 157 -6.06 6.92 -3.22
C MET A 157 -6.72 8.30 -3.37
N ASP A 158 -6.82 8.86 -4.58
CA ASP A 158 -7.56 10.11 -4.79
C ASP A 158 -9.08 9.91 -4.65
N ILE A 159 -9.59 8.71 -4.91
CA ILE A 159 -11.01 8.37 -4.75
C ILE A 159 -11.40 8.40 -3.27
N ARG A 160 -10.53 7.84 -2.42
CA ARG A 160 -10.62 7.92 -0.96
C ARG A 160 -10.65 9.36 -0.47
N ILE A 161 -9.71 10.21 -0.93
CA ILE A 161 -9.64 11.62 -0.54
C ILE A 161 -10.88 12.41 -0.97
N SER A 162 -11.37 12.17 -2.18
CA SER A 162 -12.49 12.92 -2.73
C SER A 162 -13.85 12.49 -2.18
N GLY A 163 -13.93 11.33 -1.52
CA GLY A 163 -15.20 10.74 -1.07
C GLY A 163 -16.15 10.41 -2.23
N ARG A 164 -15.64 10.35 -3.48
CA ARG A 164 -16.42 10.09 -4.69
C ARG A 164 -16.48 8.61 -5.05
N GLY A 165 -15.92 7.75 -4.21
CA GLY A 165 -16.03 6.30 -4.33
C GLY A 165 -17.42 5.80 -3.95
N LYS A 166 -17.77 4.62 -4.44
CA LYS A 166 -18.90 3.86 -3.90
C LYS A 166 -18.54 3.45 -2.46
N GLN A 167 -19.49 3.54 -1.52
CA GLN A 167 -19.29 2.95 -0.20
C GLN A 167 -18.95 1.47 -0.39
N ASN A 168 -17.82 1.06 0.17
CA ASN A 168 -17.27 -0.26 -0.05
C ASN A 168 -16.67 -0.74 1.27
N ASP A 169 -17.38 -1.63 1.95
CA ASP A 169 -17.01 -2.11 3.28
C ASP A 169 -15.60 -2.71 3.29
N ILE A 170 -15.18 -3.39 2.21
CA ILE A 170 -13.82 -3.94 2.04
C ILE A 170 -12.76 -2.82 2.11
N GLU A 171 -13.00 -1.72 1.40
CA GLU A 171 -12.08 -0.59 1.35
C GLU A 171 -12.06 0.18 2.67
N ASP A 172 -13.22 0.31 3.33
CA ASP A 172 -13.33 0.96 4.63
C ASP A 172 -12.64 0.13 5.73
N GLU A 173 -12.75 -1.21 5.67
CA GLU A 173 -12.06 -2.14 6.56
C GLU A 173 -10.53 -2.08 6.37
N ALA A 174 -10.06 -2.08 5.11
CA ALA A 174 -8.63 -1.94 4.79
C ALA A 174 -8.07 -0.59 5.23
N ASP A 175 -8.76 0.51 4.92
CA ASP A 175 -8.45 1.86 5.38
C ASP A 175 -8.36 1.91 6.91
N PHE A 176 -9.35 1.35 7.62
CA PHE A 176 -9.39 1.35 9.07
C PHE A 176 -8.19 0.62 9.67
N LEU A 177 -7.90 -0.60 9.18
CA LEU A 177 -6.78 -1.38 9.69
C LEU A 177 -5.43 -0.71 9.40
N ALA A 178 -5.24 -0.12 8.22
CA ALA A 178 -4.03 0.62 7.89
C ALA A 178 -3.83 1.83 8.80
N ILE A 179 -4.90 2.63 9.02
CA ILE A 179 -4.88 3.82 9.87
C ILE A 179 -4.58 3.43 11.33
N GLU A 180 -5.27 2.41 11.85
CA GLU A 180 -5.14 1.98 13.24
C GLU A 180 -3.78 1.34 13.50
N SER A 181 -3.21 0.63 12.52
CA SER A 181 -1.86 0.04 12.61
C SER A 181 -0.76 1.09 12.60
N LEU A 182 -0.94 2.18 11.82
CA LEU A 182 0.05 3.25 11.72
C LEU A 182 0.00 4.22 12.92
N ILE A 183 -1.19 4.73 13.25
CA ILE A 183 -1.40 5.70 14.33
C ILE A 183 -2.71 5.33 15.07
N PRO A 184 -2.61 4.51 16.15
CA PRO A 184 -3.77 4.04 16.89
C PRO A 184 -4.67 5.18 17.34
N ASN A 185 -5.98 5.04 17.14
CA ASN A 185 -6.94 6.11 17.42
C ASN A 185 -6.93 6.51 18.90
N LYS A 186 -6.70 5.54 19.79
CA LYS A 186 -6.54 5.80 21.23
C LYS A 186 -5.43 6.82 21.54
N VAL A 187 -4.32 6.78 20.80
CA VAL A 187 -3.23 7.76 20.94
C VAL A 187 -3.57 9.04 20.18
N TRP A 188 -4.13 8.93 18.98
CA TRP A 188 -4.44 10.06 18.12
C TRP A 188 -5.48 11.03 18.70
N SER A 189 -6.53 10.48 19.32
CA SER A 189 -7.66 11.24 19.87
C SER A 189 -7.27 12.30 20.91
N THR A 190 -6.18 12.08 21.65
CA THR A 190 -5.66 12.99 22.68
C THR A 190 -4.36 13.69 22.27
N ALA A 191 -3.86 13.44 21.06
CA ALA A 191 -2.59 13.98 20.62
C ALA A 191 -2.66 15.49 20.31
N ASP A 192 -1.70 16.26 20.83
CA ASP A 192 -1.56 17.69 20.52
C ASP A 192 -1.37 17.96 19.03
N ALA A 193 -0.81 17.01 18.28
CA ALA A 193 -0.65 17.13 16.83
C ALA A 193 -1.99 17.16 16.08
N LYS A 194 -3.07 16.62 16.67
CA LYS A 194 -4.42 16.65 16.09
C LYS A 194 -5.06 18.03 16.21
N SER A 195 -5.01 18.63 17.40
CA SER A 195 -5.64 19.93 17.70
C SER A 195 -4.77 21.12 17.33
N ASN A 196 -3.45 21.00 17.47
CA ASN A 196 -2.46 22.04 17.18
C ASN A 196 -1.27 21.44 16.40
N PRO A 197 -1.40 21.29 15.07
CA PRO A 197 -0.43 20.59 14.22
C PRO A 197 0.84 21.42 13.96
N THR A 198 1.62 21.69 15.00
CA THR A 198 2.94 22.32 14.86
C THR A 198 4.01 21.27 14.55
N LYS A 199 5.13 21.70 13.94
CA LYS A 199 6.30 20.82 13.74
C LYS A 199 6.76 20.16 15.05
N LYS A 200 6.73 20.89 16.16
CA LYS A 200 7.10 20.37 17.49
C LYS A 200 6.19 19.22 17.91
N ASN A 201 4.87 19.40 17.82
CA ASN A 201 3.89 18.39 18.24
C ASN A 201 3.93 17.15 17.34
N VAL A 202 4.14 17.35 16.04
CA VAL A 202 4.33 16.26 15.07
C VAL A 202 5.55 15.42 15.41
N LEU A 203 6.71 16.06 15.64
CA LEU A 203 7.94 15.35 16.00
C LEU A 203 7.81 14.63 17.35
N ALA A 204 7.20 15.28 18.34
CA ALA A 204 6.99 14.67 19.66
C ALA A 204 6.13 13.41 19.60
N LEU A 205 5.03 13.43 18.82
CA LEU A 205 4.17 12.27 18.65
C LEU A 205 4.85 11.15 17.85
N ALA A 206 5.59 11.51 16.80
CA ALA A 206 6.33 10.55 15.99
C ALA A 206 7.39 9.82 16.81
N GLU A 207 8.12 10.54 17.67
CA GLU A 207 9.10 9.97 18.60
C GLU A 207 8.46 9.04 19.63
N TYR A 208 7.30 9.43 20.18
CA TYR A 208 6.54 8.60 21.12
C TYR A 208 6.06 7.29 20.49
N LEU A 209 5.55 7.35 19.24
CA LEU A 209 5.06 6.18 18.51
C LEU A 209 6.15 5.36 17.84
N LYS A 210 7.38 5.89 17.75
CA LYS A 210 8.50 5.32 16.99
C LYS A 210 8.10 5.06 15.53
N ILE A 211 7.69 6.13 14.84
CA ILE A 211 7.37 6.14 13.41
C ILE A 211 7.90 7.43 12.74
N HIS A 212 7.94 7.48 11.42
CA HIS A 212 8.38 8.67 10.70
C HIS A 212 7.43 9.87 10.95
N PRO A 213 7.93 11.10 11.17
CA PRO A 213 7.08 12.28 11.35
C PRO A 213 6.19 12.61 10.14
N ALA A 214 6.58 12.15 8.95
CA ALA A 214 5.75 12.26 7.76
C ALA A 214 4.40 11.56 7.92
N CYS A 215 4.35 10.40 8.58
CA CYS A 215 3.12 9.64 8.78
C CYS A 215 2.10 10.46 9.60
N ILE A 216 2.57 11.12 10.66
CA ILE A 216 1.75 12.05 11.46
C ILE A 216 1.29 13.23 10.60
N ALA A 217 2.21 13.86 9.87
CA ALA A 217 1.90 15.01 9.02
C ALA A 217 0.87 14.65 7.93
N GLY A 218 0.97 13.46 7.34
CA GLY A 218 0.01 12.92 6.39
C GLY A 218 -1.38 12.76 6.99
N LYS A 219 -1.47 12.15 8.19
CA LYS A 219 -2.75 11.99 8.90
C LYS A 219 -3.40 13.33 9.23
N VAL A 220 -2.64 14.33 9.68
CA VAL A 220 -3.14 15.70 9.88
C VAL A 220 -3.72 16.27 8.59
N ARG A 221 -2.96 16.20 7.49
CA ARG A 221 -3.39 16.76 6.19
C ARG A 221 -4.67 16.10 5.69
N PHE A 222 -4.77 14.78 5.88
CA PHE A 222 -5.94 14.00 5.50
C PHE A 222 -7.18 14.36 6.33
N GLU A 223 -7.10 14.31 7.67
CA GLU A 223 -8.26 14.61 8.54
C GLU A 223 -8.76 16.05 8.42
N GLN A 224 -7.87 17.00 8.14
CA GLN A 224 -8.24 18.41 7.95
C GLN A 224 -8.58 18.75 6.49
N ASN A 225 -8.49 17.77 5.57
CA ASN A 225 -8.61 17.98 4.12
C ASN A 225 -7.78 19.19 3.62
N ASN A 226 -6.58 19.37 4.17
CA ASN A 226 -5.72 20.52 3.89
C ASN A 226 -4.29 20.08 3.62
N PHE A 227 -4.04 19.75 2.35
CA PHE A 227 -2.75 19.24 1.87
C PHE A 227 -1.64 20.29 1.81
N ARG A 228 -1.91 21.57 2.14
CA ARG A 228 -0.89 22.62 2.27
C ARG A 228 -0.19 22.58 3.63
N LEU A 229 -0.85 22.03 4.66
CA LEU A 229 -0.27 21.90 6.00
C LEU A 229 0.94 20.98 5.98
N LEU A 230 1.94 21.33 6.79
CA LEU A 230 3.11 20.49 7.09
C LEU A 230 3.81 19.93 5.82
N SER A 231 3.72 20.65 4.69
CA SER A 231 4.24 20.21 3.39
C SER A 231 5.74 19.92 3.39
N LYS A 232 6.49 20.53 4.33
CA LYS A 232 7.92 20.27 4.53
C LYS A 232 8.21 19.00 5.34
N LEU A 233 7.21 18.36 5.95
CA LEU A 233 7.38 17.19 6.82
C LEU A 233 6.92 15.88 6.19
N VAL A 234 6.27 15.91 5.03
CA VAL A 234 5.72 14.71 4.37
C VAL A 234 6.75 13.90 3.58
N GLY A 235 7.99 14.41 3.48
CA GLY A 235 9.10 13.69 2.87
C GLY A 235 8.99 13.53 1.35
N SER A 236 8.67 14.61 0.63
CA SER A 236 8.58 14.58 -0.84
C SER A 236 9.91 14.26 -1.52
N GLY A 237 9.88 13.39 -2.54
CA GLY A 237 11.04 13.05 -3.35
C GLY A 237 12.04 12.13 -2.64
N LYS A 238 11.59 11.34 -1.66
CA LYS A 238 12.48 10.57 -0.76
C LYS A 238 12.34 9.06 -0.89
N ILE A 239 11.22 8.53 -1.37
CA ILE A 239 11.02 7.07 -1.39
C ILE A 239 11.68 6.47 -2.62
N ARG A 240 11.58 7.13 -3.78
CA ARG A 240 12.21 6.65 -5.02
C ARG A 240 13.73 6.52 -4.91
N THR A 241 14.40 7.22 -4.00
CA THR A 241 15.85 7.09 -3.85
C THR A 241 16.29 5.75 -3.26
N PHE A 242 15.38 4.99 -2.66
CA PHE A 242 15.66 3.65 -2.13
C PHE A 242 15.51 2.55 -3.18
N PHE A 243 14.78 2.80 -4.26
CA PHE A 243 14.42 1.78 -5.25
C PHE A 243 14.92 2.21 -6.64
N GLU A 244 15.51 1.31 -7.41
CA GLU A 244 16.07 1.61 -8.73
C GLU A 244 14.97 1.73 -9.82
N VAL A 245 14.02 2.66 -9.63
CA VAL A 245 12.79 2.81 -10.43
C VAL A 245 12.51 4.21 -10.91
#